data_AF-A0A1A3B8Y5-F1
#
_entry.id   AF-A0A1A3B8Y5-F1
#
_cell.length_a   1.000
_cell.length_b   1.000
_cell.length_c   1.000
_cell.angle_alpha   90.00
_cell.angle_beta   90.00
_cell.angle_gamma   90.00
#
_symmetry.space_group_name_H-M   'P 1'
#
loop_
_entity.id
_entity.type
_entity.pdbx_description
1 polymer ?
#
loop_
_entity_poly.entity_id
_entity_poly.type
_entity_poly.pdbx_seq_one_letter_code
_entity_poly.pdbx_strand_id
1 'polypeptide(L)'
;MTEPAGPTEWGESPGVGPWQGALPEDPRYDPALLRDGDTRNVVDAYRYWTREAIIADIDTRRHPLHIAIENFGNDANIGAVVRTANAFAVDTVHIVGRRRWNRRGAMVTDRYQRLCHHDTTAALLEFAHRAGLTVVAVDNIPGAARIELTALPRACLMVFGQEGPGITPEAGAGAAVTVSIAQFGSTRSINAGVAAGIAMHTWITQHGDLSTAW
;
A
#
# COMPACT_ATOMS: atom_id res chain seq x y z
N MET A 1 -24.81 -20.12 19.02
CA MET A 1 -23.46 -20.18 18.47
C MET A 1 -23.28 -18.91 17.66
N THR A 2 -22.55 -17.94 18.19
CA THR A 2 -22.17 -16.74 17.44
C THR A 2 -21.16 -17.19 16.38
N GLU A 3 -21.35 -16.78 15.12
CA GLU A 3 -20.36 -17.00 14.08
C GLU A 3 -19.00 -16.45 14.56
N PRO A 4 -17.88 -17.12 14.25
CA PRO A 4 -16.57 -16.56 14.54
C PRO A 4 -16.44 -15.24 13.77
N ALA A 5 -16.07 -14.19 14.50
CA ALA A 5 -15.90 -12.86 13.94
C ALA A 5 -14.90 -12.93 12.78
N GLY A 6 -15.23 -12.30 11.65
CA GLY A 6 -14.30 -12.16 10.53
C GLY A 6 -13.00 -11.47 10.98
N PRO A 7 -11.87 -11.69 10.31
CA PRO A 7 -10.55 -11.20 10.78
C PRO A 7 -10.38 -9.67 10.72
N THR A 8 -11.39 -8.96 10.23
CA THR A 8 -11.52 -7.49 10.29
C THR A 8 -12.75 -7.01 11.07
N GLU A 9 -13.46 -7.89 11.78
CA GLU A 9 -14.66 -7.50 12.53
C GLU A 9 -14.27 -6.78 13.83
N TRP A 10 -14.48 -5.47 13.82
CA TRP A 10 -14.25 -4.58 14.94
C TRP A 10 -15.37 -4.75 15.97
N GLY A 11 -15.05 -5.17 17.20
CA GLY A 11 -15.95 -5.04 18.34
C GLY A 11 -16.26 -3.57 18.69
N GLU A 12 -17.04 -3.32 19.75
CA GLU A 12 -17.46 -1.97 20.18
C GLU A 12 -16.30 -1.00 20.53
N SER A 13 -15.06 -1.49 20.64
CA SER A 13 -13.85 -0.68 20.81
C SER A 13 -12.73 -1.16 19.89
N PRO A 14 -11.92 -0.27 19.28
CA PRO A 14 -10.83 -0.66 18.40
C PRO A 14 -9.68 -1.22 19.24
N GLY A 15 -9.74 -2.51 19.57
CA GLY A 15 -8.67 -3.19 20.30
C GLY A 15 -9.15 -4.31 21.20
N VAL A 16 -8.16 -4.91 21.88
CA VAL A 16 -8.34 -5.97 22.86
C VAL A 16 -7.78 -5.51 24.20
N GLY A 17 -8.42 -5.94 25.30
CA GLY A 17 -7.93 -5.67 26.65
C GLY A 17 -6.65 -6.44 27.00
N PRO A 18 -6.19 -6.40 28.26
CA PRO A 18 -5.08 -7.21 28.73
C PRO A 18 -5.26 -8.70 28.44
N TRP A 19 -4.15 -9.39 28.18
CA TRP A 19 -4.11 -10.84 27.98
C TRP A 19 -4.71 -11.57 29.19
N GLN A 20 -5.55 -12.56 28.90
CA GLN A 20 -6.19 -13.38 29.92
C GLN A 20 -5.57 -14.77 29.95
N GLY A 21 -5.17 -15.23 31.14
CA GLY A 21 -4.56 -16.54 31.35
C GLY A 21 -3.04 -16.53 31.42
N ALA A 22 -2.41 -17.67 31.15
CA ALA A 22 -0.96 -17.82 31.19
C ALA A 22 -0.29 -16.98 30.08
N LEU A 23 0.77 -16.25 30.43
CA LEU A 23 1.50 -15.43 29.47
C LEU A 23 2.24 -16.32 28.45
N PRO A 24 2.20 -15.99 27.15
CA PRO A 24 2.96 -16.74 26.15
C PRO A 24 4.46 -16.51 26.33
N GLU A 25 5.26 -17.55 26.07
CA GLU A 25 6.73 -17.49 26.05
C GLU A 25 7.30 -17.10 24.67
N ASP A 26 6.44 -16.95 23.66
CA ASP A 26 6.83 -16.62 22.29
C ASP A 26 7.37 -15.17 22.22
N PRO A 27 8.61 -14.96 21.72
CA PRO A 27 9.27 -13.65 21.69
C PRO A 27 8.60 -12.65 20.74
N ARG A 28 7.67 -13.09 19.89
CA ARG A 28 6.87 -12.17 19.06
C ARG A 28 5.94 -11.31 19.88
N TYR A 29 5.53 -11.74 21.07
CA TYR A 29 4.59 -11.00 21.90
C TYR A 29 5.28 -9.90 22.70
N ASP A 30 4.68 -8.72 22.70
CA ASP A 30 5.14 -7.56 23.46
C ASP A 30 4.59 -7.60 24.90
N PRO A 31 5.46 -7.65 25.93
CA PRO A 31 5.02 -7.73 27.32
C PRO A 31 4.15 -6.55 27.78
N ALA A 32 4.35 -5.35 27.22
CA ALA A 32 3.53 -4.19 27.57
C ALA A 32 2.12 -4.31 26.97
N LEU A 33 2.00 -4.76 25.73
CA LEU A 33 0.69 -4.98 25.10
C LEU A 33 -0.08 -6.11 25.77
N LEU A 34 0.60 -7.19 26.17
CA LEU A 34 -0.02 -8.27 26.94
C LEU A 34 -0.59 -7.76 28.27
N ARG A 35 0.13 -6.87 28.96
CA ARG A 35 -0.28 -6.34 30.27
C ARG A 35 -1.39 -5.27 30.16
N ASP A 36 -1.27 -4.37 29.20
CA ASP A 36 -2.08 -3.15 29.16
C ASP A 36 -3.24 -3.24 28.13
N GLY A 37 -3.20 -4.24 27.25
CA GLY A 37 -4.08 -4.37 26.09
C GLY A 37 -3.48 -3.77 24.82
N ASP A 38 -4.11 -4.09 23.69
CA ASP A 38 -3.65 -3.67 22.36
C ASP A 38 -4.75 -2.95 21.58
N THR A 39 -4.65 -1.63 21.49
CA THR A 39 -5.57 -0.73 20.78
C THR A 39 -5.06 -0.31 19.40
N ARG A 40 -3.97 -0.91 18.91
CA ARG A 40 -3.38 -0.55 17.61
C ARG A 40 -4.34 -0.90 16.47
N ASN A 41 -4.22 -0.21 15.33
CA ASN A 41 -4.97 -0.53 14.12
C ASN A 41 -4.30 -1.67 13.34
N VAL A 42 -4.38 -2.88 13.87
CA VAL A 42 -3.88 -4.13 13.25
C VAL A 42 -4.99 -5.17 13.24
N VAL A 43 -4.95 -6.12 12.31
CA VAL A 43 -5.87 -7.27 12.30
C VAL A 43 -5.65 -8.15 13.52
N ASP A 44 -6.66 -8.92 13.91
CA ASP A 44 -6.65 -9.61 15.20
C ASP A 44 -5.55 -10.68 15.32
N ALA A 45 -5.14 -11.26 14.20
CA ALA A 45 -4.01 -12.20 14.14
C ALA A 45 -2.67 -11.60 14.64
N TYR A 46 -2.54 -10.27 14.66
CA TYR A 46 -1.33 -9.56 15.08
C TYR A 46 -1.46 -8.89 16.45
N ARG A 47 -2.55 -9.12 17.18
CA ARG A 47 -2.71 -8.54 18.52
C ARG A 47 -1.58 -8.97 19.42
N TYR A 48 -1.12 -8.01 20.22
CA TYR A 48 -0.02 -8.15 21.17
C TYR A 48 1.35 -8.41 20.54
N TRP A 49 1.46 -8.62 19.22
CA TRP A 49 2.76 -8.82 18.60
C TRP A 49 3.57 -7.53 18.58
N THR A 50 4.88 -7.65 18.78
CA THR A 50 5.83 -6.58 18.53
C THR A 50 5.72 -6.12 17.09
N ARG A 51 6.05 -4.85 16.85
CA ARG A 51 6.00 -4.29 15.49
C ARG A 51 6.92 -5.07 14.55
N GLU A 52 8.10 -5.43 15.03
CA GLU A 52 9.13 -6.15 14.28
C GLU A 52 8.65 -7.54 13.88
N ALA A 53 7.92 -8.25 14.76
CA ALA A 53 7.31 -9.53 14.42
C ALA A 53 6.24 -9.40 13.33
N ILE A 54 5.40 -8.36 13.39
CA ILE A 54 4.38 -8.10 12.35
C ILE A 54 5.05 -7.81 11.00
N ILE A 55 6.08 -6.96 10.98
CA ILE A 55 6.82 -6.67 9.74
C ILE A 55 7.45 -7.94 9.17
N ALA A 56 8.11 -8.73 10.01
CA ALA A 56 8.76 -9.97 9.59
C ALA A 56 7.78 -10.97 9.00
N ASP A 57 6.58 -11.11 9.59
CA ASP A 57 5.54 -11.98 9.07
C ASP A 57 4.98 -11.48 7.72
N ILE A 58 4.63 -10.19 7.62
CA ILE A 58 4.15 -9.59 6.35
C ILE A 58 5.20 -9.77 5.25
N ASP A 59 6.48 -9.58 5.57
CA ASP A 59 7.60 -9.71 4.63
C ASP A 59 7.70 -11.10 3.98
N THR A 60 7.17 -12.16 4.61
CA THR A 60 7.12 -13.52 4.03
C THR A 60 6.13 -13.65 2.87
N ARG A 61 5.18 -12.71 2.78
CA ARG A 61 4.00 -12.81 1.90
C ARG A 61 3.74 -11.53 1.11
N ARG A 62 4.70 -10.61 1.09
CA ARG A 62 4.61 -9.40 0.25
C ARG A 62 4.55 -9.78 -1.22
N HIS A 63 3.70 -9.07 -1.95
CA HIS A 63 3.59 -9.19 -3.39
C HIS A 63 4.71 -8.40 -4.07
N PRO A 64 5.24 -8.85 -5.23
CA PRO A 64 6.25 -8.12 -6.02
C PRO A 64 5.66 -6.91 -6.75
N LEU A 65 4.73 -6.22 -6.10
CA LEU A 65 4.10 -4.98 -6.51
C LEU A 65 4.73 -3.85 -5.72
N HIS A 66 5.19 -2.82 -6.41
CA HIS A 66 5.73 -1.60 -5.84
C HIS A 66 4.83 -0.43 -6.25
N ILE A 67 4.68 0.55 -5.37
CA ILE A 67 3.86 1.73 -5.62
C ILE A 67 4.74 2.97 -5.47
N ALA A 68 4.76 3.84 -6.47
CA ALA A 68 5.46 5.11 -6.40
C ALA A 68 4.47 6.27 -6.47
N ILE A 69 4.65 7.25 -5.57
CA ILE A 69 3.87 8.48 -5.56
C ILE A 69 4.79 9.70 -5.62
N GLU A 70 4.53 10.58 -6.58
CA GLU A 70 5.26 11.84 -6.75
C GLU A 70 4.79 12.88 -5.72
N ASN A 71 5.72 13.35 -4.89
CA ASN A 71 5.49 14.34 -3.83
C ASN A 71 6.19 15.67 -4.14
N PHE A 72 5.71 16.38 -5.17
CA PHE A 72 6.26 17.70 -5.52
C PHE A 72 5.43 18.89 -5.00
N GLY A 73 4.24 18.61 -4.43
CA GLY A 73 3.22 19.61 -4.13
C GLY A 73 2.36 19.21 -2.93
N ASN A 74 1.14 18.70 -3.18
CA ASN A 74 0.18 18.26 -2.16
C ASN A 74 0.44 16.80 -1.77
N ASP A 75 0.54 16.53 -0.47
CA ASP A 75 0.86 15.23 0.12
C ASP A 75 -0.35 14.51 0.75
N ALA A 76 -1.56 15.09 0.63
CA ALA A 76 -2.76 14.62 1.33
C ALA A 76 -3.11 13.14 1.06
N ASN A 77 -2.78 12.63 -0.12
CA ASN A 77 -3.11 11.25 -0.52
C ASN A 77 -2.05 10.22 -0.08
N ILE A 78 -0.82 10.64 0.23
CA ILE A 78 0.30 9.71 0.47
C ILE A 78 -0.03 8.76 1.62
N GLY A 79 -0.63 9.26 2.70
CA GLY A 79 -1.05 8.40 3.82
C GLY A 79 -2.08 7.35 3.44
N ALA A 80 -3.08 7.71 2.63
CA ALA A 80 -4.08 6.74 2.18
C ALA A 80 -3.44 5.67 1.28
N VAL A 81 -2.54 6.06 0.37
CA VAL A 81 -1.80 5.12 -0.48
C VAL A 81 -0.95 4.16 0.35
N VAL A 82 -0.22 4.66 1.35
CA VAL A 82 0.59 3.81 2.25
C VAL A 82 -0.28 2.81 3.02
N ARG A 83 -1.44 3.26 3.52
CA ARG A 83 -2.38 2.37 4.22
C ARG A 83 -2.91 1.27 3.29
N THR A 84 -3.35 1.63 2.10
CA THR A 84 -3.87 0.67 1.12
C THR A 84 -2.79 -0.30 0.65
N ALA A 85 -1.57 0.18 0.44
CA ALA A 85 -0.42 -0.66 0.07
C ALA A 85 -0.13 -1.71 1.16
N ASN A 86 -0.18 -1.33 2.44
CA ASN A 86 -0.02 -2.29 3.52
C ASN A 86 -1.15 -3.32 3.58
N ALA A 87 -2.39 -2.89 3.40
CA ALA A 87 -3.56 -3.79 3.38
C ALA A 87 -3.45 -4.85 2.27
N PHE A 88 -2.92 -4.48 1.10
CA PHE A 88 -2.67 -5.39 -0.01
C PHE A 88 -1.29 -6.06 0.03
N ALA A 89 -0.53 -5.96 1.13
CA ALA A 89 0.81 -6.53 1.26
C ALA A 89 1.75 -6.18 0.08
N VAL A 90 1.64 -4.96 -0.45
CA VAL A 90 2.58 -4.39 -1.44
C VAL A 90 4.00 -4.45 -0.89
N ASP A 91 5.00 -4.75 -1.73
CA ASP A 91 6.40 -4.84 -1.31
C ASP A 91 6.84 -3.52 -0.67
N THR A 92 6.94 -2.46 -1.48
CA THR A 92 7.46 -1.16 -1.06
C THR A 92 6.65 -0.02 -1.64
N VAL A 93 6.43 1.02 -0.81
CA VAL A 93 5.93 2.31 -1.28
C VAL A 93 7.10 3.28 -1.43
N HIS A 94 7.24 3.85 -2.62
CA HIS A 94 8.27 4.78 -3.02
C HIS A 94 7.72 6.20 -3.01
N ILE A 95 8.40 7.10 -2.32
CA ILE A 95 8.04 8.52 -2.24
C ILE A 95 9.10 9.30 -3.02
N VAL A 96 8.67 9.98 -4.09
CA VAL A 96 9.57 10.72 -4.98
C VAL A 96 9.50 12.21 -4.68
N GLY A 97 10.63 12.90 -4.63
CA GLY A 97 10.67 14.35 -4.38
C GLY A 97 10.74 14.69 -2.90
N ARG A 98 9.75 15.40 -2.36
CA ARG A 98 9.81 15.86 -0.95
C ARG A 98 9.81 14.66 0.02
N ARG A 99 10.76 14.66 0.96
CA ARG A 99 10.88 13.62 2.00
C ARG A 99 9.77 13.65 3.03
N ARG A 100 9.29 14.85 3.38
CA ARG A 100 8.21 15.04 4.35
C ARG A 100 6.87 14.94 3.63
N TRP A 101 5.93 14.26 4.28
CA TRP A 101 4.58 14.05 3.79
C TRP A 101 3.61 13.86 4.95
N ASN A 102 2.33 14.09 4.71
CA ASN A 102 1.25 14.00 5.68
C ASN A 102 0.87 12.54 6.00
N ARG A 103 1.27 12.09 7.19
CA ARG A 103 1.05 10.72 7.66
C ARG A 103 -0.34 10.44 8.22
N ARG A 104 -1.20 11.46 8.36
CA ARG A 104 -2.52 11.31 9.02
C ARG A 104 -3.36 10.23 8.36
N GLY A 105 -3.40 10.20 7.02
CA GLY A 105 -4.15 9.19 6.26
C GLY A 105 -3.64 7.75 6.43
N ALA A 106 -2.39 7.58 6.87
CA ALA A 106 -1.80 6.25 7.06
C ALA A 106 -2.35 5.54 8.30
N MET A 107 -2.96 6.26 9.25
CA MET A 107 -3.46 5.68 10.51
C MET A 107 -2.39 4.83 11.24
N VAL A 108 -1.13 5.34 11.29
CA VAL A 108 0.04 4.67 11.89
C VAL A 108 0.52 3.41 11.14
N THR A 109 -0.15 3.03 10.06
CA THR A 109 0.19 1.87 9.22
C THR A 109 1.55 2.03 8.54
N ASP A 110 2.03 3.28 8.39
CA ASP A 110 3.38 3.59 7.89
C ASP A 110 4.49 2.92 8.71
N ARG A 111 4.22 2.53 9.96
CA ARG A 111 5.16 1.80 10.81
C ARG A 111 5.36 0.33 10.41
N TYR A 112 4.43 -0.25 9.66
CA TYR A 112 4.47 -1.66 9.22
C TYR A 112 4.73 -1.82 7.71
N GLN A 113 4.76 -0.71 6.96
CA GLN A 113 4.98 -0.71 5.53
C GLN A 113 6.44 -0.36 5.19
N ARG A 114 7.02 -1.06 4.21
CA ARG A 114 8.32 -0.66 3.66
C ARG A 114 8.16 0.63 2.88
N LEU A 115 8.93 1.65 3.27
CA LEU A 115 8.98 2.95 2.61
C LEU A 115 10.38 3.20 2.07
N CYS A 116 10.46 3.65 0.82
CA CYS A 116 11.69 4.04 0.18
C CYS A 116 11.53 5.47 -0.37
N HIS A 117 12.55 6.30 -0.20
CA HIS A 117 12.53 7.67 -0.69
C HIS A 117 13.52 7.83 -1.85
N HIS A 118 13.11 8.60 -2.85
CA HIS A 118 13.92 8.98 -4.00
C HIS A 118 13.87 10.49 -4.19
N ASP A 119 15.02 11.12 -4.42
CA ASP A 119 15.06 12.57 -4.69
C ASP A 119 14.44 12.93 -6.04
N THR A 120 14.51 12.02 -7.03
CA THR A 120 14.09 12.27 -8.41
C THR A 120 13.40 11.06 -9.04
N THR A 121 12.58 11.32 -10.07
CA THR A 121 11.96 10.27 -10.89
C THR A 121 13.02 9.39 -11.58
N ALA A 122 14.16 9.96 -12.00
CA ALA A 122 15.26 9.19 -12.57
C ALA A 122 15.83 8.15 -11.58
N ALA A 123 16.01 8.51 -10.30
CA ALA A 123 16.49 7.58 -9.27
C ALA A 123 15.48 6.45 -9.00
N LEU A 124 14.18 6.75 -9.06
CA LEU A 124 13.11 5.74 -8.99
C LEU A 124 13.20 4.75 -10.15
N LEU A 125 13.32 5.24 -11.39
CA LEU A 125 13.40 4.40 -12.58
C LEU A 125 14.67 3.52 -12.57
N GLU A 126 15.79 4.06 -12.10
CA GLU A 126 17.02 3.29 -11.92
C GLU A 126 16.85 2.18 -10.87
N PHE A 127 16.16 2.47 -9.76
CA PHE A 127 15.80 1.45 -8.78
C PHE A 127 14.95 0.35 -9.42
N ALA A 128 13.89 0.71 -10.16
CA ALA A 128 13.00 -0.25 -10.81
C ALA A 128 13.77 -1.16 -11.77
N HIS A 129 14.67 -0.58 -12.57
CA HIS A 129 15.55 -1.34 -13.46
C HIS A 129 16.43 -2.34 -12.71
N ARG A 130 17.14 -1.90 -11.66
CA ARG A 130 18.01 -2.78 -10.85
C ARG A 130 17.23 -3.88 -10.11
N ALA A 131 15.99 -3.59 -9.72
CA ALA A 131 15.10 -4.54 -9.04
C ALA A 131 14.37 -5.48 -10.01
N GLY A 132 14.53 -5.32 -11.33
CA GLY A 132 13.83 -6.13 -12.33
C GLY A 132 12.32 -5.88 -12.38
N LEU A 133 11.86 -4.66 -12.03
CA LEU A 133 10.46 -4.28 -11.99
C LEU A 133 10.03 -3.60 -13.28
N THR A 134 8.94 -4.08 -13.89
CA THR A 134 8.31 -3.37 -15.02
C THR A 134 7.61 -2.12 -14.53
N VAL A 135 7.96 -0.96 -15.06
CA VAL A 135 7.31 0.31 -14.68
C VAL A 135 5.99 0.45 -15.43
N VAL A 136 4.92 0.73 -14.69
CA VAL A 136 3.57 1.00 -15.18
C VAL A 136 3.17 2.40 -14.74
N ALA A 137 2.91 3.30 -15.68
CA ALA A 137 2.39 4.61 -15.35
C ALA A 137 0.86 4.56 -15.22
N VAL A 138 0.31 5.23 -14.21
CA VAL A 138 -1.15 5.33 -14.02
C VAL A 138 -1.57 6.79 -14.19
N ASP A 139 -2.12 7.11 -15.37
CA ASP A 139 -2.61 8.44 -15.71
C ASP A 139 -3.65 8.38 -16.83
N ASN A 140 -4.52 9.39 -16.95
CA ASN A 140 -5.58 9.47 -17.95
C ASN A 140 -5.21 10.26 -19.21
N ILE A 141 -3.94 10.20 -19.62
CA ILE A 141 -3.43 10.83 -20.83
C ILE A 141 -3.91 10.12 -22.13
N PRO A 142 -3.97 10.83 -23.27
CA PRO A 142 -4.29 10.21 -24.56
C PRO A 142 -3.38 9.01 -24.86
N GLY A 143 -3.97 7.91 -25.31
CA GLY A 143 -3.26 6.67 -25.65
C GLY A 143 -3.06 5.70 -24.48
N ALA A 144 -3.40 6.07 -23.25
CA ALA A 144 -3.35 5.15 -22.12
C ALA A 144 -4.33 3.97 -22.30
N ALA A 145 -3.86 2.75 -22.04
CA ALA A 145 -4.70 1.55 -22.08
C ALA A 145 -5.70 1.54 -20.90
N ARG A 146 -6.84 0.88 -21.06
CA ARG A 146 -7.81 0.73 -19.95
C ARG A 146 -7.29 -0.31 -18.98
N ILE A 147 -7.13 0.06 -17.71
CA ILE A 147 -6.58 -0.86 -16.69
C ILE A 147 -7.48 -2.09 -16.52
N GLU A 148 -8.78 -1.93 -16.73
CA GLU A 148 -9.78 -3.00 -16.66
C GLU A 148 -9.58 -4.08 -17.74
N LEU A 149 -8.89 -3.74 -18.83
CA LEU A 149 -8.65 -4.61 -19.99
C LEU A 149 -7.15 -4.94 -20.18
N THR A 150 -6.30 -4.51 -19.25
CA THR A 150 -4.85 -4.64 -19.36
C THR A 150 -4.34 -5.72 -18.43
N ALA A 151 -3.58 -6.68 -18.97
CA ALA A 151 -2.81 -7.62 -18.17
C ALA A 151 -1.61 -6.88 -17.55
N LEU A 152 -1.62 -6.74 -16.23
CA LEU A 152 -0.58 -6.06 -15.48
C LEU A 152 0.60 -7.02 -15.25
N PRO A 153 1.86 -6.55 -15.34
CA PRO A 153 3.00 -7.40 -15.02
C PRO A 153 2.98 -7.81 -13.54
N ARG A 154 3.32 -9.07 -13.25
CA ARG A 154 3.37 -9.58 -11.88
C ARG A 154 4.40 -8.80 -11.04
N ALA A 155 5.64 -8.69 -11.52
CA ALA A 155 6.68 -7.90 -10.88
C ALA A 155 6.70 -6.47 -11.47
N CYS A 156 6.04 -5.52 -10.81
CA CYS A 156 5.93 -4.17 -11.36
C CYS A 156 6.04 -3.06 -10.32
N LEU A 157 6.37 -1.87 -10.81
CA LEU A 157 6.29 -0.62 -10.09
C LEU A 157 5.24 0.26 -10.76
N MET A 158 4.13 0.52 -10.07
CA MET A 158 3.11 1.45 -10.54
C MET A 158 3.43 2.86 -10.06
N VAL A 159 3.61 3.80 -10.98
CA VAL A 159 3.88 5.21 -10.67
C VAL A 159 2.62 6.06 -10.84
N PHE A 160 2.29 6.80 -9.80
CA PHE A 160 1.18 7.74 -9.73
C PHE A 160 1.73 9.16 -9.71
N GLY A 161 1.26 9.96 -10.66
CA GLY A 161 1.62 11.37 -10.76
C GLY A 161 1.00 12.22 -9.66
N GLN A 162 1.41 13.49 -9.63
CA GLN A 162 0.85 14.46 -8.70
C GLN A 162 -0.57 14.89 -9.10
N GLU A 163 -1.42 15.16 -8.11
CA GLU A 163 -2.71 15.84 -8.34
C GLU A 163 -2.51 17.13 -9.15
N GLY A 164 -3.22 17.23 -10.27
CA GLY A 164 -3.15 18.35 -11.20
C GLY A 164 -2.39 18.00 -12.48
N PRO A 165 -1.04 18.08 -12.51
CA PRO A 165 -0.26 17.90 -13.72
C PRO A 165 -0.17 16.44 -14.20
N GLY A 166 -0.52 15.45 -13.36
CA GLY A 166 -0.41 14.04 -13.70
C GLY A 166 1.02 13.52 -13.55
N ILE A 167 1.36 12.46 -14.27
CA ILE A 167 2.71 11.88 -14.31
C ILE A 167 3.68 12.84 -14.99
N THR A 168 4.92 12.87 -14.51
CA THR A 168 5.99 13.58 -15.20
C THR A 168 6.28 12.96 -16.58
N PRO A 169 6.70 13.76 -17.58
CA PRO A 169 7.13 13.23 -18.88
C PRO A 169 8.21 12.15 -18.76
N GLU A 170 9.11 12.30 -17.78
CA GLU A 170 10.17 11.35 -17.47
C GLU A 170 9.60 10.02 -16.96
N ALA A 171 8.63 10.05 -16.05
CA ALA A 171 7.95 8.83 -15.58
C ALA A 171 7.19 8.14 -16.71
N GLY A 172 6.52 8.90 -17.57
CA GLY A 172 5.81 8.38 -18.74
C GLY A 172 6.75 7.73 -19.76
N ALA A 173 7.89 8.35 -20.06
CA ALA A 173 8.89 7.80 -20.98
C ALA A 173 9.59 6.56 -20.43
N GLY A 174 9.73 6.45 -19.10
CA GLY A 174 10.30 5.28 -18.43
C GLY A 174 9.32 4.12 -18.22
N ALA A 175 8.02 4.32 -18.46
CA ALA A 175 7.01 3.29 -18.30
C ALA A 175 6.91 2.37 -19.52
N ALA A 176 6.80 1.06 -19.27
CA ALA A 176 6.55 0.07 -20.33
C ALA A 176 5.11 0.15 -20.86
N VAL A 177 4.18 0.60 -20.00
CA VAL A 177 2.78 0.83 -20.37
C VAL A 177 2.21 1.94 -19.48
N THR A 178 1.36 2.78 -20.08
CA THR A 178 0.53 3.73 -19.35
C THR A 178 -0.90 3.21 -19.35
N VAL A 179 -1.49 3.11 -18.16
CA VAL A 179 -2.87 2.67 -17.97
C VAL A 179 -3.72 3.79 -17.36
N SER A 180 -5.00 3.79 -17.70
CA SER A 180 -6.01 4.70 -17.17
C SER A 180 -7.21 3.92 -16.65
N ILE A 181 -7.84 4.44 -15.60
CA ILE A 181 -9.12 3.93 -15.09
C ILE A 181 -10.25 4.49 -15.97
N ALA A 182 -11.19 3.65 -16.37
CA ALA A 182 -12.35 4.08 -17.13
C ALA A 182 -13.20 5.07 -16.31
N GLN A 183 -13.59 6.19 -16.94
CA GLN A 183 -14.38 7.25 -16.32
C GLN A 183 -15.58 7.56 -17.21
N PHE A 184 -16.75 7.71 -16.61
CA PHE A 184 -18.03 7.95 -17.31
C PHE A 184 -18.71 9.26 -16.87
N GLY A 185 -18.13 9.95 -15.88
CA GLY A 185 -18.65 11.20 -15.33
C GLY A 185 -18.05 12.45 -15.98
N SER A 186 -18.39 13.61 -15.41
CA SER A 186 -17.95 14.93 -15.89
C SER A 186 -16.64 15.44 -15.27
N THR A 187 -16.09 14.74 -14.26
CA THR A 187 -14.81 15.11 -13.65
C THR A 187 -13.65 14.90 -14.62
N ARG A 188 -12.59 15.69 -14.43
CA ARG A 188 -11.35 15.54 -15.22
C ARG A 188 -10.50 14.35 -14.77
N SER A 189 -10.62 13.94 -13.50
CA SER A 189 -9.82 12.86 -12.93
C SER A 189 -10.45 12.29 -11.65
N ILE A 190 -9.97 11.10 -11.28
CA ILE A 190 -10.20 10.46 -9.98
C ILE A 190 -9.12 10.96 -9.01
N ASN A 191 -9.46 11.10 -7.72
CA ASN A 191 -8.48 11.38 -6.67
C ASN A 191 -7.30 10.38 -6.73
N ALA A 192 -6.06 10.85 -6.57
CA ALA A 192 -4.88 10.01 -6.76
C ALA A 192 -4.80 8.83 -5.75
N GLY A 193 -5.25 9.03 -4.51
CA GLY A 193 -5.31 7.95 -3.51
C GLY A 193 -6.33 6.86 -3.89
N VAL A 194 -7.49 7.27 -4.41
CA VAL A 194 -8.52 6.35 -4.92
C VAL A 194 -8.01 5.61 -6.17
N ALA A 195 -7.37 6.32 -7.10
CA ALA A 195 -6.79 5.72 -8.30
C ALA A 195 -5.73 4.66 -7.94
N ALA A 196 -4.88 4.96 -6.97
CA ALA A 196 -3.90 4.01 -6.46
C ALA A 196 -4.56 2.77 -5.83
N GLY A 197 -5.64 2.95 -5.06
CA GLY A 197 -6.40 1.83 -4.51
C GLY A 197 -7.01 0.94 -5.59
N ILE A 198 -7.63 1.54 -6.62
CA ILE A 198 -8.20 0.78 -7.75
C ILE A 198 -7.11 0.02 -8.48
N ALA A 199 -5.99 0.68 -8.80
CA ALA A 199 -4.90 0.04 -9.53
C ALA A 199 -4.24 -1.11 -8.74
N MET A 200 -4.00 -0.92 -7.44
CA MET A 200 -3.52 -1.98 -6.56
C MET A 200 -4.52 -3.15 -6.52
N HIS A 201 -5.81 -2.87 -6.33
CA HIS A 201 -6.82 -3.92 -6.29
C HIS A 201 -6.93 -4.67 -7.62
N THR A 202 -6.84 -3.99 -8.76
CA THR A 202 -6.79 -4.63 -10.09
C THR A 202 -5.57 -5.53 -10.25
N TRP A 203 -4.43 -5.20 -9.65
CA TRP A 203 -3.29 -6.12 -9.61
C TRP A 203 -3.60 -7.34 -8.73
N ILE A 204 -4.21 -7.14 -7.56
CA ILE A 204 -4.59 -8.22 -6.64
C ILE A 204 -5.57 -9.19 -7.30
N THR A 205 -6.56 -8.70 -8.06
CA THR A 205 -7.48 -9.60 -8.77
C THR A 205 -6.80 -10.43 -9.85
N GLN A 206 -5.67 -9.97 -10.40
CA GLN A 206 -4.92 -10.68 -11.44
C GLN A 206 -3.86 -11.65 -10.86
N HIS A 207 -3.26 -11.32 -9.72
CA HIS A 207 -2.05 -12.00 -9.23
C HIS A 207 -2.09 -12.43 -7.75
N GLY A 208 -3.02 -11.92 -6.96
CA GLY A 208 -3.15 -12.21 -5.54
C GLY A 208 -3.76 -13.60 -5.31
N ASP A 209 -3.21 -14.34 -4.34
CA ASP A 209 -3.83 -15.57 -3.85
C ASP A 209 -4.90 -15.23 -2.82
N LEU A 210 -6.15 -15.13 -3.29
CA LEU A 210 -7.29 -14.75 -2.44
C LEU A 210 -7.59 -15.77 -1.34
N SER A 211 -7.08 -17.00 -1.43
CA SER A 211 -7.25 -18.00 -0.36
C SER A 211 -6.43 -17.69 0.89
N THR A 212 -5.46 -16.77 0.78
CA THR A 212 -4.60 -16.30 1.86
C THR A 212 -5.00 -14.93 2.41
N ALA A 213 -6.10 -14.36 1.89
CA ALA A 213 -6.66 -13.12 2.42
C ALA A 213 -7.28 -13.35 3.80
N TRP A 214 -7.18 -12.33 4.66
CA TRP A 214 -7.89 -12.26 5.93
C TRP A 214 -9.31 -11.78 5.63
#